data_AF-N6YMV7-F1
#
_entry.id   AF-N6YMV7-F1
#
_cell.length_a   1.000
_cell.length_b   1.000
_cell.length_c   1.000
_cell.angle_alpha   90.00
_cell.angle_beta   90.00
_cell.angle_gamma   90.00
#
_symmetry.space_group_name_H-M   'P 1'
#
loop_
_entity.id
_entity.type
_entity.pdbx_description
1 polymer ?
#
loop_
_entity_poly.entity_id
_entity_poly.type
_entity_poly.pdbx_seq_one_letter_code
_entity_poly.pdbx_strand_id
1 'polypeptide(L)'
;MPDLHHKPLPRVSPKHAPNVLVLGGTTEAGALAQVLAASSIRACYSYAGRVQAPRPQPLPTRVGGFGGVDGLVRYLADERITHLIDATHPFAARMSANAIAAARQAGVPLIALTRPAWTAQAGDRWQTVADMPSAVAALGGAPRRVLLALGRMHLAEFAAQPQHHYVLRLVDPPAAPIPLPDHHVVVDRGPFDVAGDLALLQRHRIELVVSKNAGGEGASAKLAAARQLGVPVLMVQRPVLPARTEVHEADAVLAWLGHGATPGVARGV
;
A
#
# COMPACT_ATOMS: atom_id res chain seq x y z
N MET A 1 -31.28 -57.18 -23.40
CA MET A 1 -31.03 -55.72 -23.54
C MET A 1 -29.83 -55.37 -22.69
N PRO A 2 -28.83 -54.64 -23.20
CA PRO A 2 -27.56 -54.45 -22.50
C PRO A 2 -27.61 -53.34 -21.44
N ASP A 3 -26.67 -53.50 -20.51
CA ASP A 3 -26.22 -52.65 -19.40
C ASP A 3 -26.33 -51.12 -19.59
N LEU A 4 -26.81 -50.44 -18.55
CA LEU A 4 -26.55 -49.02 -18.31
C LEU A 4 -25.82 -48.88 -16.98
N HIS A 5 -24.51 -49.12 -17.03
CA HIS A 5 -23.57 -48.65 -16.03
C HIS A 5 -23.77 -47.15 -15.79
N HIS A 6 -24.25 -46.81 -14.60
CA HIS A 6 -24.20 -45.46 -14.07
C HIS A 6 -22.73 -45.13 -13.77
N LYS A 7 -22.03 -44.59 -14.78
CA LYS A 7 -20.65 -44.12 -14.63
C LYS A 7 -20.69 -42.94 -13.65
N PRO A 8 -20.05 -43.02 -12.47
CA PRO A 8 -19.98 -41.86 -11.59
C PRO A 8 -19.29 -40.73 -12.35
N LEU A 9 -19.90 -39.54 -12.30
CA LEU A 9 -19.30 -38.31 -12.79
C LEU A 9 -17.88 -38.19 -12.21
N PRO A 10 -16.89 -37.75 -13.01
CA PRO A 10 -15.53 -37.59 -12.52
C PRO A 10 -15.56 -36.64 -11.32
N ARG A 11 -15.18 -37.15 -10.15
CA ARG A 11 -14.88 -36.32 -8.99
C ARG A 11 -13.78 -35.36 -9.44
N VAL A 12 -14.10 -34.07 -9.51
CA VAL A 12 -13.11 -33.02 -9.68
C VAL A 12 -12.17 -33.14 -8.48
N SER A 13 -10.95 -33.62 -8.72
CA SER A 13 -9.88 -33.65 -7.72
C SER A 13 -9.74 -32.24 -7.12
N PRO A 14 -9.54 -32.09 -5.80
CA PRO A 14 -9.31 -30.77 -5.23
C PRO A 14 -8.06 -30.21 -5.90
N LYS A 15 -8.23 -29.16 -6.71
CA LYS A 15 -7.10 -28.34 -7.18
C LYS A 15 -6.33 -27.97 -5.91
N HIS A 16 -5.01 -28.22 -5.92
CA HIS A 16 -4.10 -28.12 -4.78
C HIS A 16 -4.48 -26.99 -3.79
N ALA A 17 -4.40 -27.29 -2.49
CA ALA A 17 -4.65 -26.31 -1.43
C ALA A 17 -3.86 -25.00 -1.71
N PRO A 18 -4.49 -23.82 -1.54
CA PRO A 18 -3.84 -22.56 -1.89
C PRO A 18 -2.51 -22.38 -1.15
N ASN A 19 -1.48 -22.02 -1.91
CA ASN A 19 -0.20 -21.50 -1.43
C ASN A 19 -0.08 -20.03 -1.87
N VAL A 20 -0.10 -19.12 -0.90
CA VAL A 20 -0.35 -17.69 -1.10
C VAL A 20 0.91 -16.88 -0.83
N LEU A 21 1.20 -15.91 -1.69
CA LEU A 21 2.16 -14.84 -1.41
C LEU A 21 1.41 -13.54 -1.14
N VAL A 22 1.60 -12.96 0.05
CA VAL A 22 1.09 -11.64 0.41
C VAL A 22 2.21 -10.62 0.28
N LEU A 23 2.11 -9.73 -0.71
CA LEU A 23 2.96 -8.55 -0.80
C LEU A 23 2.44 -7.51 0.19
N GLY A 24 3.14 -7.31 1.30
CA GLY A 24 2.63 -6.56 2.43
C GLY A 24 3.26 -5.18 2.64
N GLY A 25 3.00 -4.62 3.82
CA GLY A 25 3.49 -3.30 4.23
C GLY A 25 2.41 -2.35 4.73
N THR A 26 1.16 -2.81 4.81
CA THR A 26 -0.02 -2.03 5.19
C THR A 26 -0.73 -2.65 6.39
N THR A 27 -1.63 -1.89 7.00
CA THR A 27 -2.51 -2.41 8.05
C THR A 27 -3.44 -3.50 7.49
N GLU A 28 -3.93 -3.34 6.26
CA GLU A 28 -4.81 -4.29 5.60
C GLU A 28 -4.09 -5.62 5.33
N ALA A 29 -2.82 -5.58 4.90
CA ALA A 29 -2.00 -6.77 4.76
C ALA A 29 -1.80 -7.49 6.10
N GLY A 30 -1.58 -6.74 7.19
CA GLY A 30 -1.44 -7.30 8.52
C GLY A 30 -2.72 -7.95 9.03
N ALA A 31 -3.87 -7.31 8.81
CA ALA A 31 -5.18 -7.88 9.14
C ALA A 31 -5.44 -9.17 8.34
N LEU A 32 -5.17 -9.17 7.04
CA LEU A 32 -5.26 -10.36 6.21
C LEU A 32 -4.31 -11.47 6.69
N ALA A 33 -3.11 -11.14 7.14
CA ALA A 33 -2.16 -12.13 7.66
C ALA A 33 -2.70 -12.83 8.91
N GLN A 34 -3.39 -12.11 9.82
CA GLN A 34 -4.06 -12.71 10.99
C GLN A 34 -5.14 -13.70 10.56
N VAL A 35 -5.97 -13.30 9.58
CA VAL A 35 -7.04 -14.13 9.05
C VAL A 35 -6.48 -15.39 8.37
N LEU A 36 -5.42 -15.25 7.56
CA LEU A 36 -4.76 -16.38 6.92
C LEU A 36 -4.09 -17.33 7.91
N ALA A 37 -3.45 -16.81 8.97
CA ALA A 37 -2.82 -17.62 10.00
C ALA A 37 -3.83 -18.44 10.83
N ALA A 38 -5.04 -17.92 11.02
CA ALA A 38 -6.14 -18.64 11.65
C ALA A 38 -6.80 -19.67 10.71
N SER A 39 -6.44 -19.69 9.42
CA SER A 39 -6.95 -20.61 8.41
C SER A 39 -5.97 -21.76 8.14
N SER A 40 -6.41 -22.80 7.42
CA SER A 40 -5.55 -23.88 6.93
C SER A 40 -4.79 -23.53 5.63
N ILE A 41 -4.81 -22.26 5.21
CA ILE A 41 -4.18 -21.82 3.96
C ILE A 41 -2.69 -21.56 4.17
N ARG A 42 -1.85 -22.19 3.35
CA ARG A 42 -0.41 -21.93 3.36
C ARG A 42 -0.16 -20.52 2.80
N ALA A 43 0.51 -19.66 3.57
CA ALA A 43 0.82 -18.31 3.14
C ALA A 43 2.23 -17.85 3.56
N CYS A 44 2.83 -17.00 2.72
CA CYS A 44 4.08 -16.29 2.99
C CYS A 44 3.82 -14.79 2.92
N TYR A 45 4.32 -14.04 3.90
CA TYR A 45 4.26 -12.60 3.94
C TYR A 45 5.57 -11.98 3.46
N SER A 46 5.52 -10.98 2.59
CA SER A 46 6.72 -10.35 2.02
C SER A 46 6.79 -8.86 2.34
N TYR A 47 7.86 -8.46 3.04
CA TYR A 47 8.24 -7.06 3.23
C TYR A 47 9.32 -6.63 2.24
N ALA A 48 9.24 -5.37 1.79
CA ALA A 48 10.25 -4.79 0.91
C ALA A 48 11.57 -4.39 1.61
N GLY A 49 11.68 -4.54 2.95
CA GLY A 49 12.87 -4.12 3.72
C GLY A 49 13.06 -2.60 3.81
N ARG A 50 11.96 -1.84 3.89
CA ARG A 50 11.97 -0.37 3.88
C ARG A 50 11.96 0.28 5.28
N VAL A 51 11.80 -0.52 6.32
CA VAL A 51 11.88 -0.09 7.72
C VAL A 51 12.88 -0.98 8.44
N GLN A 52 13.58 -0.44 9.44
CA GLN A 52 14.60 -1.20 10.18
C GLN A 52 13.98 -2.38 10.94
N ALA A 53 12.84 -2.14 11.61
CA ALA A 53 12.11 -3.15 12.36
C ALA A 53 10.66 -3.27 11.84
N PRO A 54 10.39 -4.13 10.82
CA PRO A 54 9.02 -4.42 10.41
C PRO A 54 8.25 -5.10 11.55
N ARG A 55 6.93 -4.87 11.60
CA ARG A 55 6.09 -5.53 12.62
C ARG A 55 6.11 -7.05 12.35
N PRO A 56 6.26 -7.89 13.39
CA PRO A 56 6.09 -9.33 13.24
C PRO A 56 4.74 -9.67 12.62
N GLN A 57 4.70 -10.72 11.81
CA GLN A 57 3.49 -11.25 11.21
C GLN A 57 3.28 -12.70 11.67
N PRO A 58 2.03 -13.16 11.80
CA PRO A 58 1.71 -14.54 12.21
C PRO A 58 1.90 -15.55 11.06
N LEU A 59 2.72 -15.22 10.07
CA LEU A 59 3.00 -16.02 8.87
C LEU A 59 4.51 -16.10 8.64
N PRO A 60 5.02 -17.17 7.98
CA PRO A 60 6.37 -17.18 7.43
C PRO A 60 6.63 -15.89 6.66
N THR A 61 7.69 -15.17 7.03
CA THR A 61 7.93 -13.81 6.55
C THR A 61 9.29 -13.71 5.85
N ARG A 62 9.28 -13.19 4.62
CA ARG A 62 10.50 -12.81 3.89
C ARG A 62 10.68 -11.29 3.89
N VAL A 63 11.94 -10.85 3.84
CA VAL A 63 12.32 -9.43 3.76
C VAL A 63 13.29 -9.22 2.61
N GLY A 64 13.00 -8.24 1.76
CA GLY A 64 13.85 -7.84 0.64
C GLY A 64 13.12 -7.80 -0.70
N GLY A 65 13.77 -7.23 -1.71
CA GLY A 65 13.25 -7.21 -3.07
C GLY A 65 13.20 -8.61 -3.70
N PHE A 66 12.51 -8.71 -4.83
CA PHE A 66 12.52 -9.92 -5.66
C PHE A 66 13.51 -9.85 -6.82
N GLY A 67 14.04 -8.66 -7.16
CA GLY A 67 14.87 -8.47 -8.35
C GLY A 67 14.07 -8.13 -9.61
N GLY A 68 13.01 -7.31 -9.49
CA GLY A 68 12.16 -6.92 -10.61
C GLY A 68 11.08 -7.96 -10.94
N VAL A 69 10.57 -7.92 -12.17
CA VAL A 69 9.54 -8.86 -12.66
C VAL A 69 10.08 -10.27 -12.75
N ASP A 70 11.20 -10.48 -13.44
CA ASP A 70 11.80 -11.80 -13.64
C ASP A 70 12.12 -12.51 -12.33
N GLY A 71 12.65 -11.76 -11.37
CA GLY A 71 12.94 -12.30 -10.05
C GLY A 71 11.68 -12.68 -9.26
N LEU A 72 10.57 -11.94 -9.43
CA LEU A 72 9.29 -12.33 -8.85
C LEU A 72 8.69 -13.55 -9.57
N VAL A 73 8.77 -13.63 -10.89
CA VAL A 73 8.33 -14.82 -11.67
C VAL A 73 9.04 -16.08 -11.19
N ARG A 74 10.38 -16.02 -11.07
CA ARG A 74 11.18 -17.13 -10.54
C ARG A 74 10.74 -17.49 -9.12
N TYR A 75 10.57 -16.51 -8.23
CA TYR A 75 10.11 -16.76 -6.87
C TYR A 75 8.74 -17.46 -6.83
N LEU A 76 7.78 -17.02 -7.66
CA LEU A 76 6.45 -17.64 -7.75
C LEU A 76 6.56 -19.11 -8.17
N ALA A 77 7.45 -19.44 -9.11
CA ALA A 77 7.67 -20.81 -9.55
C ALA A 77 8.38 -21.67 -8.51
N ASP A 78 9.52 -21.20 -7.99
CA ASP A 78 10.37 -21.94 -7.03
C ASP A 78 9.62 -22.29 -5.75
N GLU A 79 8.84 -21.32 -5.22
CA GLU A 79 8.04 -21.49 -4.01
C GLU A 79 6.66 -22.10 -4.27
N ARG A 80 6.35 -22.44 -5.54
CA ARG A 80 5.06 -22.98 -6.00
C ARG A 80 3.87 -22.14 -5.53
N ILE A 81 3.98 -20.83 -5.65
CA ILE A 81 2.92 -19.89 -5.30
C ILE A 81 1.77 -20.06 -6.28
N THR A 82 0.59 -20.26 -5.74
CA THR A 82 -0.64 -20.46 -6.52
C THR A 82 -1.50 -19.20 -6.61
N HIS A 83 -1.34 -18.27 -5.66
CA HIS A 83 -2.12 -17.03 -5.60
C HIS A 83 -1.24 -15.88 -5.11
N LEU A 84 -1.31 -14.74 -5.80
CA LEU A 84 -0.58 -13.53 -5.42
C LEU A 84 -1.55 -12.48 -4.91
N ILE A 85 -1.31 -11.96 -3.71
CA ILE A 85 -2.09 -10.89 -3.10
C ILE A 85 -1.23 -9.65 -3.03
N ASP A 86 -1.62 -8.61 -3.78
CA ASP A 86 -1.03 -7.28 -3.67
C ASP A 86 -1.75 -6.48 -2.58
N ALA A 87 -1.22 -6.52 -1.38
CA ALA A 87 -1.67 -5.71 -0.24
C ALA A 87 -0.63 -4.63 0.10
N THR A 88 0.15 -4.19 -0.89
CA THR A 88 1.17 -3.16 -0.71
C THR A 88 0.54 -1.77 -0.53
N HIS A 89 1.34 -0.80 -0.10
CA HIS A 89 0.85 0.57 0.04
C HIS A 89 0.36 1.10 -1.32
N PRO A 90 -0.74 1.88 -1.43
CA PRO A 90 -1.26 2.37 -2.72
C PRO A 90 -0.29 3.22 -3.56
N PHE A 91 0.79 3.70 -2.95
CA PHE A 91 1.89 4.44 -3.61
C PHE A 91 3.10 3.56 -3.93
N ALA A 92 3.07 2.26 -3.62
CA ALA A 92 4.08 1.28 -4.01
C ALA A 92 3.90 0.82 -5.46
N ALA A 93 3.55 1.75 -6.36
CA ALA A 93 3.08 1.46 -7.72
C ALA A 93 4.04 0.59 -8.53
N ARG A 94 5.35 0.76 -8.35
CA ARG A 94 6.35 -0.12 -8.98
C ARG A 94 6.22 -1.58 -8.56
N MET A 95 5.97 -1.84 -7.27
CA MET A 95 5.79 -3.20 -6.79
C MET A 95 4.47 -3.79 -7.30
N SER A 96 3.38 -3.02 -7.28
CA SER A 96 2.10 -3.44 -7.86
C SER A 96 2.19 -3.72 -9.36
N ALA A 97 2.85 -2.85 -10.14
CA ALA A 97 3.10 -3.08 -11.56
C ALA A 97 3.92 -4.35 -11.80
N ASN A 98 4.96 -4.58 -11.00
CA ASN A 98 5.76 -5.81 -11.08
C ASN A 98 4.92 -7.04 -10.73
N ALA A 99 4.05 -6.95 -9.72
CA ALA A 99 3.17 -8.04 -9.32
C ALA A 99 2.20 -8.42 -10.43
N ILE A 100 1.58 -7.43 -11.09
CA ILE A 100 0.68 -7.64 -12.23
C ILE A 100 1.42 -8.32 -13.38
N ALA A 101 2.60 -7.82 -13.75
CA ALA A 101 3.39 -8.38 -14.84
C ALA A 101 3.86 -9.81 -14.54
N ALA A 102 4.39 -10.06 -13.34
CA ALA A 102 4.88 -11.37 -12.94
C ALA A 102 3.76 -12.39 -12.79
N ALA A 103 2.63 -12.01 -12.20
CA ALA A 103 1.44 -12.84 -12.11
C ALA A 103 0.97 -13.30 -13.49
N ARG A 104 0.86 -12.36 -14.43
CA ARG A 104 0.48 -12.66 -15.81
C ARG A 104 1.46 -13.62 -16.49
N GLN A 105 2.77 -13.37 -16.35
CA GLN A 105 3.81 -14.19 -16.96
C GLN A 105 3.88 -15.60 -16.36
N ALA A 106 3.68 -15.74 -15.05
CA ALA A 106 3.70 -17.02 -14.34
C ALA A 106 2.35 -17.79 -14.41
N GLY A 107 1.30 -17.18 -14.95
CA GLY A 107 -0.05 -17.75 -14.92
C GLY A 107 -0.64 -17.85 -13.50
N VAL A 108 -0.15 -17.02 -12.57
CA VAL A 108 -0.62 -16.98 -11.18
C VAL A 108 -1.72 -15.93 -11.06
N PRO A 109 -2.93 -16.28 -10.57
CA PRO A 109 -3.99 -15.30 -10.34
C PRO A 109 -3.58 -14.27 -9.28
N LEU A 110 -3.92 -13.01 -9.54
CA LEU A 110 -3.63 -11.87 -8.67
C LEU A 110 -4.91 -11.18 -8.22
N ILE A 111 -4.96 -10.82 -6.94
CA ILE A 111 -5.94 -9.90 -6.37
C ILE A 111 -5.23 -8.80 -5.60
N ALA A 112 -5.73 -7.57 -5.67
CA ALA A 112 -5.25 -6.47 -4.85
C ALA A 112 -6.19 -6.26 -3.66
N LEU A 113 -5.62 -6.23 -2.46
CA LEU A 113 -6.32 -5.80 -1.25
C LEU A 113 -5.89 -4.37 -0.96
N THR A 114 -6.76 -3.42 -1.27
CA THR A 114 -6.46 -1.99 -1.09
C THR A 114 -7.52 -1.34 -0.24
N ARG A 115 -7.17 -0.22 0.37
CA ARG A 115 -8.13 0.63 1.09
C ARG A 115 -8.74 1.68 0.15
N PRO A 116 -9.97 2.15 0.36
CA PRO A 116 -10.52 3.30 -0.36
C PRO A 116 -9.64 4.55 -0.19
N ALA A 117 -9.61 5.42 -1.20
CA ALA A 117 -8.98 6.73 -1.09
C ALA A 117 -9.78 7.61 -0.11
N TRP A 118 -9.10 8.51 0.60
CA TRP A 118 -9.83 9.50 1.39
C TRP A 118 -10.54 10.48 0.45
N THR A 119 -11.75 10.85 0.83
CA THR A 119 -12.53 11.91 0.20
C THR A 119 -12.54 13.14 1.10
N ALA A 120 -12.54 14.33 0.50
CA ALA A 120 -12.65 15.57 1.25
C ALA A 120 -14.02 15.64 1.94
N GLN A 121 -14.03 16.08 3.18
CA GLN A 121 -15.23 16.32 3.98
C GLN A 121 -15.44 17.83 4.18
N ALA A 122 -16.60 18.21 4.70
CA ALA A 122 -16.86 19.62 5.01
C ALA A 122 -15.76 20.20 5.93
N GLY A 123 -15.24 21.38 5.56
CA GLY A 123 -14.14 22.04 6.24
C GLY A 123 -12.74 21.65 5.77
N ASP A 124 -12.59 20.59 4.96
CA ASP A 124 -11.29 20.25 4.37
C ASP A 124 -10.88 21.28 3.30
N ARG A 125 -9.62 21.72 3.38
CA ARG A 125 -9.02 22.65 2.41
C ARG A 125 -7.99 21.93 1.55
N TRP A 126 -8.46 21.03 0.70
CA TRP A 126 -7.58 20.20 -0.13
C TRP A 126 -7.31 20.85 -1.48
N GLN A 127 -6.04 20.85 -1.87
CA GLN A 127 -5.62 21.03 -3.26
C GLN A 127 -5.08 19.70 -3.76
N THR A 128 -5.65 19.16 -4.83
CA THR A 128 -5.23 17.87 -5.38
C THR A 128 -4.21 18.04 -6.50
N VAL A 129 -3.18 17.20 -6.52
CA VAL A 129 -2.17 17.12 -7.58
C VAL A 129 -2.00 15.69 -8.06
N ALA A 130 -1.65 15.51 -9.33
CA ALA A 130 -1.61 14.18 -9.97
C ALA A 130 -0.49 13.28 -9.39
N ASP A 131 0.66 13.86 -9.07
CA ASP A 131 1.88 13.13 -8.71
C ASP A 131 2.85 13.95 -7.86
N MET A 132 3.99 13.35 -7.51
CA MET A 132 5.01 13.99 -6.68
C MET A 132 5.69 15.18 -7.37
N PRO A 133 6.07 15.13 -8.65
CA PRO A 133 6.58 16.30 -9.36
C PRO A 133 5.61 17.49 -9.33
N SER A 134 4.32 17.24 -9.55
CA SER A 134 3.28 18.27 -9.45
C SER A 134 3.16 18.83 -8.02
N ALA A 135 3.34 17.99 -7.00
CA ALA A 135 3.35 18.43 -5.61
C ALA A 135 4.52 19.38 -5.31
N VAL A 136 5.73 19.05 -5.79
CA VAL A 136 6.91 19.90 -5.66
C VAL A 136 6.72 21.22 -6.40
N ALA A 137 6.18 21.19 -7.62
CA ALA A 137 5.90 22.39 -8.40
C ALA A 137 4.88 23.31 -7.70
N ALA A 138 3.84 22.74 -7.08
CA ALA A 138 2.80 23.48 -6.36
C ALA A 138 3.31 24.19 -5.08
N LEU A 139 4.52 23.89 -4.62
CA LEU A 139 5.15 24.61 -3.51
C LEU A 139 5.90 25.87 -3.94
N GLY A 140 6.01 26.17 -5.24
CA GLY A 140 6.65 27.41 -5.69
C GLY A 140 6.05 28.66 -5.04
N GLY A 141 6.91 29.58 -4.59
CA GLY A 141 6.49 30.87 -4.03
C GLY A 141 7.17 31.20 -2.69
N ALA A 142 6.44 31.92 -1.84
CA ALA A 142 6.97 32.42 -0.57
C ALA A 142 7.33 31.29 0.41
N PRO A 143 8.31 31.50 1.31
CA PRO A 143 8.62 30.58 2.41
C PRO A 143 7.38 30.19 3.23
N ARG A 144 7.32 28.93 3.62
CA ARG A 144 6.24 28.33 4.43
C ARG A 144 6.79 27.23 5.31
N ARG A 145 6.05 26.86 6.35
CA ARG A 145 6.31 25.72 7.22
C ARG A 145 5.48 24.52 6.76
N VAL A 146 6.13 23.55 6.13
CA VAL A 146 5.46 22.47 5.39
C VAL A 146 5.68 21.13 6.08
N LEU A 147 4.60 20.44 6.46
CA LEU A 147 4.67 19.05 6.93
C LEU A 147 4.70 18.10 5.73
N LEU A 148 5.82 17.39 5.53
CA LEU A 148 5.92 16.31 4.56
C LEU A 148 5.51 14.98 5.21
N ALA A 149 4.23 14.64 5.12
CA ALA A 149 3.67 13.38 5.61
C ALA A 149 3.78 12.25 4.55
N LEU A 150 4.94 12.14 3.91
CA LEU A 150 5.19 11.30 2.73
C LEU A 150 6.02 10.04 3.02
N GLY A 151 6.55 9.93 4.25
CA GLY A 151 7.59 8.99 4.64
C GLY A 151 8.97 9.41 4.13
N ARG A 152 9.93 8.49 4.14
CA ARG A 152 11.33 8.77 3.76
C ARG A 152 11.58 8.86 2.24
N MET A 153 10.64 8.38 1.43
CA MET A 153 10.80 8.38 -0.03
C MET A 153 10.44 9.76 -0.58
N HIS A 154 11.11 10.17 -1.66
CA HIS A 154 10.89 11.43 -2.39
C HIS A 154 11.31 12.72 -1.67
N LEU A 155 11.90 12.64 -0.47
CA LEU A 155 12.36 13.84 0.26
C LEU A 155 13.32 14.70 -0.55
N ALA A 156 14.21 14.08 -1.33
CA ALA A 156 15.18 14.79 -2.17
C ALA A 156 14.54 15.64 -3.27
N GLU A 157 13.32 15.30 -3.72
CA GLU A 157 12.63 16.07 -4.76
C GLU A 157 12.21 17.46 -4.25
N PHE A 158 11.99 17.60 -2.94
CA PHE A 158 11.65 18.88 -2.30
C PHE A 158 12.84 19.85 -2.18
N ALA A 159 14.06 19.39 -2.47
CA ALA A 159 15.23 20.26 -2.56
C ALA A 159 15.11 21.31 -3.68
N ALA A 160 14.23 21.07 -4.66
CA ALA A 160 13.90 22.04 -5.70
C ALA A 160 13.13 23.27 -5.17
N GLN A 161 12.62 23.21 -3.93
CA GLN A 161 11.92 24.30 -3.25
C GLN A 161 12.58 24.57 -1.88
N PRO A 162 13.83 25.07 -1.87
CA PRO A 162 14.65 25.17 -0.65
C PRO A 162 14.22 26.29 0.31
N GLN A 163 13.34 27.18 -0.12
CA GLN A 163 12.86 28.32 0.66
C GLN A 163 11.94 27.94 1.84
N HIS A 164 11.44 26.70 1.88
CA HIS A 164 10.53 26.26 2.93
C HIS A 164 11.25 25.65 4.12
N HIS A 165 10.64 25.80 5.29
CA HIS A 165 10.97 25.01 6.45
C HIS A 165 10.19 23.69 6.41
N TYR A 166 10.87 22.57 6.24
CA TYR A 166 10.23 21.27 6.14
C TYR A 166 10.19 20.51 7.47
N VAL A 167 9.01 20.12 7.91
CA VAL A 167 8.85 19.15 9.00
C VAL A 167 8.62 17.77 8.40
N LEU A 168 9.50 16.84 8.73
CA LEU A 168 9.55 15.50 8.15
C LEU A 168 9.11 14.50 9.20
N ARG A 169 8.01 13.78 8.94
CA ARG A 169 7.59 12.67 9.82
C ARG A 169 8.10 11.34 9.27
N LEU A 170 9.11 10.78 9.93
CA LEU A 170 9.82 9.56 9.51
C LEU A 170 9.61 8.43 10.51
N VAL A 171 9.54 7.19 10.04
CA VAL A 171 9.38 6.01 10.91
C VAL A 171 10.68 5.66 11.63
N ASP A 172 11.79 5.68 10.89
CA ASP A 172 13.13 5.44 11.42
C ASP A 172 13.96 6.74 11.31
N PRO A 173 14.96 6.95 12.19
CA PRO A 173 15.92 8.04 12.03
C PRO A 173 16.60 7.99 10.64
N PRO A 174 16.92 9.14 10.03
CA PRO A 174 17.59 9.17 8.75
C PRO A 174 19.00 8.56 8.87
N ALA A 175 19.30 7.56 8.02
CA ALA A 175 20.62 6.91 7.99
C ALA A 175 21.69 7.73 7.25
N ALA A 176 21.27 8.75 6.51
CA ALA A 176 22.12 9.66 5.75
C ALA A 176 21.59 11.09 5.88
N PRO A 177 22.43 12.12 5.64
CA PRO A 177 21.98 13.52 5.63
C PRO A 177 20.78 13.73 4.71
N ILE A 178 19.79 14.46 5.21
CA ILE A 178 18.62 14.83 4.41
C ILE A 178 19.01 16.05 3.54
N PRO A 179 18.82 16.00 2.22
CA PRO A 179 19.22 17.07 1.30
C PRO A 179 18.20 18.22 1.28
N LEU A 180 17.79 18.69 2.46
CA LEU A 180 16.89 19.83 2.65
C LEU A 180 17.58 20.83 3.58
N PRO A 181 17.80 22.09 3.16
CA PRO A 181 18.63 23.02 3.93
C PRO A 181 17.98 23.43 5.26
N ASP A 182 16.67 23.64 5.28
CA ASP A 182 15.90 23.99 6.48
C ASP A 182 14.84 22.92 6.76
N HIS A 183 15.12 22.05 7.74
CA HIS A 183 14.21 20.99 8.10
C HIS A 183 14.26 20.59 9.57
N HIS A 184 13.20 19.94 10.04
CA HIS A 184 13.10 19.29 11.33
C HIS A 184 12.56 17.87 11.17
N VAL A 185 13.17 16.89 11.82
CA VAL A 185 12.74 15.48 11.77
C VAL A 185 11.96 15.13 13.03
N VAL A 186 10.75 14.62 12.83
CA VAL A 186 9.94 13.95 13.84
C VAL A 186 10.01 12.46 13.56
N VAL A 187 10.63 11.69 14.45
CA VAL A 187 10.66 10.22 14.38
C VAL A 187 9.42 9.69 15.08
N ASP A 188 8.49 9.15 14.30
CA ASP A 188 7.18 8.72 14.80
C ASP A 188 6.58 7.62 13.90
N ARG A 189 5.81 6.72 14.51
CA ARG A 189 5.23 5.55 13.84
C ARG A 189 3.78 5.37 14.28
N GLY A 190 2.88 5.46 13.32
CA GLY A 190 1.44 5.30 13.56
C GLY A 190 1.01 3.88 14.01
N PRO A 191 -0.29 3.66 14.27
CA PRO A 191 -1.39 4.57 13.94
C PRO A 191 -1.31 5.89 14.71
N PHE A 192 -1.60 7.00 14.02
CA PHE A 192 -1.61 8.33 14.61
C PHE A 192 -3.02 8.69 15.08
N ASP A 193 -3.13 9.44 16.18
CA ASP A 193 -4.39 9.99 16.66
C ASP A 193 -4.48 11.51 16.41
N VAL A 194 -5.70 12.04 16.48
CA VAL A 194 -5.99 13.44 16.14
C VAL A 194 -5.33 14.41 17.13
N ALA A 195 -5.24 14.04 18.41
CA ALA A 195 -4.65 14.90 19.44
C ALA A 195 -3.15 15.07 19.23
N GLY A 196 -2.44 13.98 18.91
CA GLY A 196 -1.03 13.99 18.57
C GLY A 196 -0.76 14.80 17.30
N ASP A 197 -1.57 14.60 16.25
CA ASP A 197 -1.39 15.35 15.00
C ASP A 197 -1.75 16.84 15.18
N LEU A 198 -2.73 17.20 16.01
CA LEU A 198 -2.99 18.60 16.41
C LEU A 198 -1.79 19.23 17.10
N ALA A 199 -1.24 18.55 18.11
CA ALA A 199 -0.09 19.04 18.85
C ALA A 199 1.13 19.20 17.94
N LEU A 200 1.36 18.28 17.01
CA LEU A 200 2.42 18.37 16.01
C LEU A 200 2.24 19.59 15.12
N LEU A 201 1.05 19.77 14.52
CA LEU A 201 0.79 20.89 13.62
C LEU A 201 0.95 22.24 14.34
N GLN A 202 0.46 22.36 15.57
CA GLN A 202 0.58 23.57 16.39
C GLN A 202 2.02 23.85 16.83
N ARG A 203 2.70 22.85 17.42
CA ARG A 203 4.09 22.97 17.90
C ARG A 203 5.03 23.45 16.80
N HIS A 204 4.83 22.91 15.59
CA HIS A 204 5.66 23.26 14.45
C HIS A 204 5.11 24.40 13.61
N ARG A 205 3.99 25.02 13.99
CA ARG A 205 3.33 26.13 13.27
C ARG A 205 3.16 25.80 11.78
N ILE A 206 2.62 24.62 11.48
CA ILE A 206 2.49 24.12 10.12
C ILE A 206 1.46 24.95 9.34
N GLU A 207 1.85 25.38 8.15
CA GLU A 207 1.03 26.18 7.24
C GLU A 207 0.51 25.38 6.04
N LEU A 208 1.08 24.21 5.78
CA LEU A 208 0.67 23.28 4.73
C LEU A 208 1.03 21.85 5.08
N VAL A 209 0.13 20.92 4.83
CA VAL A 209 0.43 19.48 4.87
C VAL A 209 0.53 18.95 3.45
N VAL A 210 1.63 18.29 3.10
CA VAL A 210 1.74 17.50 1.87
C VAL A 210 1.49 16.04 2.21
N SER A 211 0.47 15.43 1.60
CA SER A 211 0.03 14.08 1.90
C SER A 211 -0.20 13.27 0.64
N LYS A 212 0.19 11.99 0.68
CA LYS A 212 -0.29 10.98 -0.27
C LYS A 212 -1.74 10.64 0.06
N ASN A 213 -2.61 10.48 -0.93
CA ASN A 213 -3.97 9.95 -0.72
C ASN A 213 -3.94 8.43 -0.52
N ALA A 214 -3.26 8.01 0.55
CA ALA A 214 -3.06 6.62 0.88
C ALA A 214 -4.39 5.95 1.28
N GLY A 215 -5.31 6.69 1.91
CA GLY A 215 -6.51 6.12 2.51
C GLY A 215 -6.24 5.45 3.85
N GLY A 216 -7.28 4.80 4.39
CA GLY A 216 -7.23 4.03 5.65
C GLY A 216 -7.08 4.88 6.90
N GLU A 217 -7.25 4.23 8.04
CA GLU A 217 -7.47 4.96 9.29
C GLU A 217 -6.17 5.41 9.94
N GLY A 218 -5.14 4.55 9.96
CA GLY A 218 -3.93 4.74 10.75
C GLY A 218 -3.08 5.97 10.40
N ALA A 219 -3.36 6.67 9.31
CA ALA A 219 -2.71 7.92 8.94
C ALA A 219 -3.69 9.07 8.61
N SER A 220 -4.98 8.89 8.89
CA SER A 220 -6.02 9.89 8.59
C SER A 220 -6.04 11.06 9.59
N ALA A 221 -5.50 10.86 10.80
CA ALA A 221 -5.49 11.84 11.88
C ALA A 221 -4.99 13.23 11.46
N LYS A 222 -3.91 13.32 10.69
CA LYS A 222 -3.37 14.58 10.15
C LYS A 222 -4.37 15.38 9.33
N LEU A 223 -5.30 14.72 8.66
CA LEU A 223 -6.34 15.37 7.85
C LEU A 223 -7.40 15.99 8.76
N ALA A 224 -7.83 15.25 9.78
CA ALA A 224 -8.73 15.77 10.81
C ALA A 224 -8.09 16.94 11.58
N ALA A 225 -6.82 16.82 11.96
CA ALA A 225 -6.07 17.89 12.63
C ALA A 225 -5.92 19.12 11.72
N ALA A 226 -5.56 18.93 10.44
CA ALA A 226 -5.46 20.02 9.48
C ALA A 226 -6.80 20.74 9.29
N ARG A 227 -7.90 19.99 9.22
CA ARG A 227 -9.26 20.55 9.15
C ARG A 227 -9.60 21.41 10.36
N GLN A 228 -9.34 20.92 11.58
CA GLN A 228 -9.62 21.65 12.81
C GLN A 228 -8.82 22.96 12.91
N LEU A 229 -7.60 22.98 12.37
CA LEU A 229 -6.74 24.16 12.36
C LEU A 229 -6.90 25.03 11.10
N GLY A 230 -7.76 24.65 10.16
CA GLY A 230 -7.90 25.33 8.86
C GLY A 230 -6.63 25.29 7.99
N VAL A 231 -5.70 24.36 8.27
CA VAL A 231 -4.45 24.19 7.52
C VAL A 231 -4.75 23.51 6.19
N PRO A 232 -4.32 24.07 5.04
CA PRO A 232 -4.52 23.45 3.75
C PRO A 232 -3.73 22.14 3.61
N VAL A 233 -4.25 21.23 2.80
CA VAL A 233 -3.61 19.95 2.48
C VAL A 233 -3.36 19.88 0.98
N LEU A 234 -2.10 19.74 0.58
CA LEU A 234 -1.71 19.36 -0.76
C LEU A 234 -1.78 17.83 -0.88
N MET A 235 -2.82 17.34 -1.52
CA MET A 235 -3.14 15.91 -1.63
C MET A 235 -2.64 15.34 -2.95
N VAL A 236 -1.61 14.51 -2.89
CA VAL A 236 -1.08 13.78 -4.05
C VAL A 236 -2.00 12.59 -4.35
N GLN A 237 -2.47 12.49 -5.59
CA GLN A 237 -3.33 11.40 -6.03
C GLN A 237 -2.57 10.08 -6.18
N ARG A 238 -3.32 8.98 -6.15
CA ARG A 238 -2.76 7.64 -6.31
C ARG A 238 -2.23 7.48 -7.74
N PRO A 239 -1.09 6.78 -7.93
CA PRO A 239 -0.62 6.42 -9.26
C PRO A 239 -1.65 5.56 -10.01
N VAL A 240 -1.73 5.74 -11.33
CA VAL A 240 -2.53 4.88 -12.19
C VAL A 240 -1.83 3.54 -12.36
N LEU A 241 -2.56 2.44 -12.15
CA LEU A 241 -2.08 1.07 -12.32
C LEU A 241 -2.88 0.36 -13.41
N PRO A 242 -2.30 -0.67 -14.07
CA PRO A 242 -3.08 -1.56 -14.92
C PRO A 242 -4.27 -2.18 -14.16
N ALA A 243 -5.36 -2.42 -14.87
CA ALA A 243 -6.55 -3.04 -14.31
C ALA A 243 -6.22 -4.41 -13.69
N ARG A 244 -6.77 -4.66 -12.50
CA ARG A 244 -6.61 -5.90 -11.74
C ARG A 244 -7.84 -6.09 -10.85
N THR A 245 -8.15 -7.33 -10.46
CA THR A 245 -9.18 -7.58 -9.45
C THR A 245 -8.77 -6.88 -8.16
N GLU A 246 -9.64 -6.04 -7.62
CA GLU A 246 -9.38 -5.20 -6.47
C GLU A 246 -10.54 -5.31 -5.48
N VAL A 247 -10.21 -5.51 -4.21
CA VAL A 247 -11.16 -5.62 -3.10
C VAL A 247 -10.66 -4.80 -1.92
N HIS A 248 -11.56 -4.51 -0.98
CA HIS A 248 -11.29 -3.63 0.14
C HIS A 248 -11.29 -4.30 1.51
N GLU A 249 -11.66 -5.58 1.56
CA GLU A 249 -11.81 -6.34 2.80
C GLU A 249 -11.16 -7.72 2.71
N ALA A 250 -10.66 -8.21 3.85
CA ALA A 250 -9.99 -9.51 3.92
C ALA A 250 -10.94 -10.68 3.57
N ASP A 251 -12.22 -10.58 3.93
CA ASP A 251 -13.22 -11.62 3.65
C ASP A 251 -13.43 -11.82 2.14
N ALA A 252 -13.37 -10.75 1.36
CA ALA A 252 -13.48 -10.84 -0.10
C ALA A 252 -12.26 -11.55 -0.72
N VAL A 253 -11.08 -11.39 -0.12
CA VAL A 253 -9.87 -12.13 -0.51
C VAL A 253 -10.03 -13.62 -0.20
N LEU A 254 -10.57 -13.97 0.98
CA LEU A 254 -10.84 -15.36 1.34
C LEU A 254 -11.85 -16.02 0.40
N ALA A 255 -12.94 -15.32 0.07
CA ALA A 255 -13.92 -15.80 -0.89
C ALA A 255 -13.27 -16.07 -2.26
N TRP A 256 -12.40 -15.16 -2.72
CA TRP A 256 -11.64 -15.34 -3.96
C TRP A 256 -10.71 -16.55 -3.93
N LEU A 257 -10.03 -16.83 -2.80
CA LEU A 257 -9.21 -18.03 -2.62
C LEU A 257 -10.05 -19.32 -2.64
N GLY A 258 -11.27 -19.28 -2.09
CA GLY A 258 -12.18 -20.43 -2.02
C GLY A 258 -12.86 -20.82 -3.33
N HIS A 259 -13.00 -19.88 -4.27
CA HIS A 259 -13.71 -20.13 -5.54
C HIS A 259 -12.84 -20.71 -6.67
N GLY A 260 -11.54 -20.97 -6.43
CA GLY A 260 -10.63 -21.52 -7.44
C GLY A 260 -10.59 -20.64 -8.68
N ALA A 261 -9.79 -19.58 -8.64
CA ALA A 261 -9.61 -18.55 -9.67
C ALA A 261 -9.99 -19.03 -11.08
N THR A 262 -11.20 -18.67 -11.51
CA THR A 262 -11.61 -18.85 -12.91
C THR A 262 -11.01 -17.68 -13.69
N PRO A 263 -10.25 -17.89 -14.77
CA PRO A 263 -9.79 -16.79 -15.61
C PRO A 263 -11.01 -16.00 -16.10
N GLY A 264 -11.03 -14.69 -15.82
CA GLY A 264 -12.13 -13.82 -16.18
C GLY A 264 -12.34 -13.81 -17.69
N VAL A 265 -13.40 -14.49 -18.16
CA VAL A 265 -13.95 -14.27 -19.49
C VAL A 265 -14.84 -13.04 -19.39
N ALA A 266 -14.45 -11.97 -20.08
CA ALA A 266 -15.29 -10.81 -20.29
C ALA A 266 -16.65 -11.25 -20.84
N ARG A 267 -17.72 -11.00 -20.08
CA ARG A 267 -19.07 -10.97 -20.64
C ARG A 267 -19.38 -9.52 -20.96
N GLY A 268 -19.25 -9.21 -22.24
CA GLY A 268 -19.81 -7.98 -22.79
C GLY A 268 -21.33 -7.98 -22.61
N VAL A 269 -21.85 -6.77 -22.40
CA VAL A 269 -23.19 -6.37 -22.82
C VAL A 269 -22.99 -5.10 -23.63
#